data_AF-A0A6A1ULL1-F1
#
_entry.id   AF-A0A6A1ULL1-F1
#
_cell.length_a   1.000
_cell.length_b   1.000
_cell.length_c   1.000
_cell.angle_alpha   90.00
_cell.angle_beta   90.00
_cell.angle_gamma   90.00
#
_symmetry.space_group_name_H-M   'P 1'
#
loop_
_entity.id
_entity.type
_entity.pdbx_description
1 polymer ?
#
loop_
_entity_poly.entity_id
_entity_poly.type
_entity_poly.pdbx_seq_one_letter_code
_entity_poly.pdbx_strand_id
1 'polypeptide(L)' 'MVNTGGASRETWIKEIIDPKMVGKYEMAKMELLLKVALQCVADDRDDRPSMTQVVEMLQRHEIN' A
#
# COMPACT_ATOMS: atom_id res chain seq x y z
N MET A 1 -19.61 -4.18 -22.56
CA MET A 1 -18.56 -3.17 -22.82
C MET A 1 -18.25 -2.49 -21.50
N VAL A 2 -17.24 -2.96 -20.76
CA VAL A 2 -16.72 -2.19 -19.61
C VAL A 2 -15.41 -1.59 -20.09
N ASN A 3 -15.45 -0.30 -20.38
CA ASN A 3 -14.30 0.47 -20.81
C ASN A 3 -13.55 0.88 -19.55
N THR A 4 -12.71 -0.01 -19.00
CA THR A 4 -11.86 0.32 -17.87
C THR A 4 -10.70 1.17 -18.40
N GLY A 5 -10.93 2.49 -18.49
CA GLY A 5 -9.83 3.44 -18.55
C GLY A 5 -8.93 3.16 -17.35
N GLY A 6 -7.70 2.73 -17.60
CA GLY A 6 -6.79 2.28 -16.55
C GLY A 6 -6.54 3.40 -15.54
N ALA A 7 -7.26 3.37 -14.43
CA ALA A 7 -7.00 4.26 -13.32
C ALA A 7 -5.57 4.00 -12.83
N SER A 8 -4.76 5.07 -12.74
CA SER A 8 -3.39 4.96 -12.26
C SER A 8 -3.40 4.56 -10.78
N ARG A 9 -2.30 3.93 -10.33
CA ARG A 9 -2.12 3.55 -8.91
C ARG A 9 -2.32 4.74 -7.97
N GLU A 10 -1.97 5.94 -8.42
CA GLU A 10 -2.19 7.19 -7.68
C GLU A 10 -3.67 7.52 -7.49
N THR A 11 -4.51 7.29 -8.51
CA THR A 11 -5.96 7.53 -8.42
C THR A 11 -6.58 6.66 -7.35
N TRP A 12 -6.28 5.35 -7.34
CA TRP A 12 -6.79 4.41 -6.35
C TRP A 12 -6.34 4.76 -4.92
N ILE A 13 -5.08 5.17 -4.74
CA ILE A 13 -4.59 5.58 -3.41
C ILE A 13 -5.37 6.79 -2.88
N LYS A 14 -5.68 7.75 -3.75
CA LYS A 14 -6.48 8.93 -3.38
C LYS A 14 -7.93 8.59 -3.04
N GLU A 15 -8.47 7.47 -3.53
CA GLU A 15 -9.83 7.02 -3.22
C GLU A 15 -9.94 6.33 -1.85
N ILE A 16 -8.87 5.65 -1.41
CA ILE A 16 -8.86 4.90 -0.14
C ILE A 16 -8.27 5.68 1.03
N ILE A 17 -7.49 6.72 0.76
CA ILE A 17 -6.84 7.51 1.81
C ILE A 17 -7.91 8.26 2.63
N ASP A 18 -7.72 8.32 3.95
CA ASP A 18 -8.53 9.19 4.82
C ASP A 18 -8.47 10.63 4.27
N PRO A 19 -9.62 11.30 4.05
CA PRO A 19 -9.67 12.69 3.59
C PRO A 19 -8.83 13.66 4.44
N LYS A 20 -8.63 13.38 5.74
CA LYS A 20 -7.79 14.19 6.64
C LYS A 20 -6.29 14.10 6.33
N MET A 21 -5.87 13.08 5.59
CA MET A 21 -4.49 12.83 5.18
C MET A 21 -4.17 13.45 3.82
N VAL A 22 -5.14 14.00 3.08
CA VAL A 22 -4.89 14.65 1.79
C VAL A 22 -3.79 15.71 1.92
N GLY A 23 -2.73 15.59 1.11
CA GLY A 23 -1.56 16.46 1.14
C GLY A 23 -0.59 16.24 2.31
N LYS A 24 -0.82 15.23 3.16
CA LYS A 24 -0.01 14.92 4.35
C LYS A 24 0.68 13.56 4.29
N TYR A 25 0.83 13.01 3.09
CA TYR A 25 1.52 11.74 2.87
C TYR A 25 2.41 11.81 1.64
N GLU A 26 3.48 11.02 1.68
CA GLU A 26 4.33 10.78 0.52
C GLU A 26 3.73 9.62 -0.28
N MET A 27 3.49 9.83 -1.58
CA MET A 27 2.87 8.81 -2.46
C MET A 27 3.61 7.47 -2.40
N ALA A 28 4.95 7.48 -2.42
CA ALA A 28 5.76 6.27 -2.36
C ALA A 28 5.57 5.49 -1.04
N LYS A 29 5.46 6.20 0.10
CA LYS A 29 5.22 5.56 1.40
C LYS A 29 3.80 4.97 1.47
N MET A 30 2.81 5.63 0.89
CA MET A 30 1.46 5.06 0.79
C MET A 30 1.38 3.86 -0.14
N GLU A 31 2.10 3.88 -1.27
CA GLU A 31 2.22 2.71 -2.15
C GLU A 31 2.82 1.50 -1.41
N LEU A 32 3.88 1.72 -0.62
CA LEU A 32 4.47 0.69 0.22
C LEU A 32 3.48 0.18 1.27
N LEU A 33 2.84 1.08 2.02
CA LEU A 33 1.88 0.70 3.06
C LEU A 33 0.74 -0.13 2.49
N LEU A 34 0.21 0.26 1.33
CA LEU A 34 -0.85 -0.48 0.66
C LEU A 34 -0.36 -1.87 0.24
N LYS A 35 0.86 -1.98 -0.31
CA LYS A 35 1.45 -3.27 -0.66
C LYS A 35 1.60 -4.19 0.55
N VAL A 36 2.11 -3.67 1.68
CA VAL A 36 2.26 -4.43 2.93
C VAL A 36 0.89 -4.86 3.45
N ALA A 37 -0.09 -3.94 3.49
CA ALA A 37 -1.44 -4.21 3.95
C ALA A 37 -2.11 -5.33 3.14
N LEU A 38 -2.01 -5.29 1.81
CA LEU A 38 -2.55 -6.32 0.92
C LEU A 38 -1.92 -7.71 1.17
N GLN A 39 -0.61 -7.77 1.43
CA GLN A 39 0.05 -9.03 1.76
C GLN A 39 -0.37 -9.55 3.15
N CYS A 40 -0.54 -8.67 4.14
CA CYS A 40 -0.98 -9.06 5.48
C CYS A 40 -2.38 -9.68 5.51
N VAL A 41 -3.26 -9.29 4.57
CA VAL A 41 -4.64 -9.78 4.47
C VAL A 41 -4.83 -10.81 3.35
N ALA A 42 -3.74 -11.41 2.85
CA ALA A 42 -3.84 -12.46 1.84
C ALA A 42 -4.77 -13.59 2.29
N ASP A 43 -5.58 -14.10 1.36
CA ASP A 43 -6.55 -15.16 1.63
C ASP A 43 -5.85 -16.44 2.12
N ASP A 44 -4.79 -16.83 1.41
CA ASP A 44 -3.89 -17.90 1.86
C ASP A 44 -3.08 -17.42 3.07
N ARG A 45 -3.07 -18.26 4.12
CA ARG A 45 -2.30 -18.01 5.33
C ARG A 45 -0.81 -18.00 5.05
N ASP A 46 -0.33 -18.85 4.13
CA ASP A 46 1.09 -19.04 3.89
C ASP A 46 1.68 -17.90 3.04
N ASP A 47 0.84 -17.14 2.34
CA ASP A 47 1.22 -15.92 1.63
C ASP A 47 1.37 -14.70 2.55
N ARG A 48 0.88 -14.77 3.80
CA ARG A 48 0.96 -13.66 4.75
C ARG A 48 2.40 -13.54 5.28
N PRO A 49 2.97 -12.33 5.32
CA PRO A 49 4.29 -12.13 5.89
C PRO A 49 4.27 -12.36 7.40
N SER A 50 5.39 -12.86 7.93
CA SER A 50 5.66 -12.80 9.37
C SER A 50 5.79 -11.35 9.84
N MET A 51 5.54 -11.09 11.12
CA MET A 51 5.69 -9.74 11.68
C MET A 51 7.11 -9.18 11.53
N THR A 52 8.14 -10.03 11.55
CA THR A 52 9.52 -9.62 11.26
C THR A 52 9.66 -9.09 9.83
N GLN A 53 9.13 -9.82 8.85
CA GLN A 53 9.12 -9.38 7.45
C GLN A 53 8.32 -8.09 7.27
N VAL A 54 7.18 -7.93 7.97
CA VAL A 54 6.40 -6.68 7.95
C VAL A 54 7.25 -5.49 8.41
N VAL A 55 7.96 -5.61 9.53
CA VAL A 55 8.85 -4.55 10.04
C VAL A 55 9.95 -4.24 9.03
N GLU A 56 10.62 -5.27 8.49
CA GLU A 56 11.65 -5.10 7.46
C GLU A 56 11.10 -4.37 6.22
N MET A 57 9.90 -4.72 5.76
CA MET A 57 9.27 -4.06 4.61
C MET A 57 9.00 -2.59 4.87
N LEU A 58 8.50 -2.24 6.06
CA LEU A 58 8.18 -0.87 6.44
C LEU A 58 9.44 0.00 6.61
N GLN A 59 10.53 -0.57 7.10
CA GLN A 59 11.79 0.15 7.36
C GLN A 59 12.67 0.35 6.12
N ARG A 60 12.38 -0.31 4.98
CA ARG A 60 13.20 -0.22 3.74
C ARG A 60 13.39 1.20 3.18
N HIS A 61 12.64 2.20 3.64
CA HIS A 61 12.77 3.60 3.21
C HIS A 61 13.51 4.49 4.23
N GLU A 62 14.07 3.93 5.31
CA GLU A 62 14.87 4.67 6.31
C GLU A 62 16.39 4.56 6.10
N ILE A 63 16.86 3.93 5.03
CA ILE A 63 18.29 3.90 4.70
C ILE A 63 18.63 5.16 3.88
N ASN A 64 18.91 6.25 4.60
CA ASN A 64 19.78 7.33 4.17
C ASN A 64 21.14 7.19 4.86
#